data_AF-A0A1B8PVS1-F1
#
_entry.id   AF-A0A1B8PVS1-F1
#
_cell.length_a   1.000
_cell.length_b   1.000
_cell.length_c   1.000
_cell.angle_alpha   90.00
_cell.angle_beta   90.00
_cell.angle_gamma   90.00
#
_symmetry.space_group_name_H-M   'P 1'
#
loop_
_entity.id
_entity.type
_entity.pdbx_description
1 polymer ?
#
loop_
_entity_poly.entity_id
_entity_poly.type
_entity_poly.pdbx_seq_one_letter_code
_entity_poly.pdbx_strand_id
1 'polypeptide(L)'
;MNLTENQINEITSLIKENEVIYERRQYFQKYCLNTLGIGIPIYNFYDYDELIHYRQVENDSTIYKKIVGDRQKFELYYEDIHQEIYNNKKIINTVKNDILLYIKSKSIISVDQIKKSNFDFLTNFYVEFFLEELHKMEKLDKINISNDQVVYKIKPKD
;
A
#
# COMPACT_ATOMS: atom_id res chain seq x y z
N MET A 1 -17.77 -1.79 -15.97
CA MET A 1 -17.87 -3.20 -15.57
C MET A 1 -17.90 -3.18 -14.05
N ASN A 2 -18.64 -4.07 -13.40
CA ASN A 2 -18.61 -4.18 -11.94
C ASN A 2 -17.79 -5.42 -11.61
N LEU A 3 -16.92 -5.33 -10.60
CA LEU A 3 -16.21 -6.46 -10.03
C LEU A 3 -17.21 -7.59 -9.70
N THR A 4 -16.82 -8.82 -10.01
CA THR A 4 -17.57 -10.00 -9.58
C THR A 4 -17.41 -10.23 -8.08
N GLU A 5 -18.36 -10.92 -7.45
CA GLU A 5 -18.29 -11.30 -6.04
C GLU A 5 -17.00 -12.07 -5.70
N ASN A 6 -16.55 -12.96 -6.59
CA ASN A 6 -15.29 -13.69 -6.41
C ASN A 6 -14.07 -12.75 -6.39
N GLN A 7 -14.03 -11.74 -7.25
CA GLN A 7 -12.95 -10.74 -7.25
C GLN A 7 -12.98 -9.89 -5.98
N ILE A 8 -14.17 -9.51 -5.50
CA ILE A 8 -14.33 -8.75 -4.25
C ILE A 8 -13.85 -9.59 -3.06
N ASN A 9 -14.24 -10.86 -3.00
CA ASN A 9 -13.81 -11.79 -1.94
C ASN A 9 -12.30 -12.00 -1.96
N GLU A 10 -11.72 -12.17 -3.14
CA GLU A 10 -10.27 -12.28 -3.32
C GLU A 10 -9.54 -11.03 -2.83
N ILE A 11 -9.96 -9.83 -3.25
CA ILE A 11 -9.36 -8.58 -2.79
C ILE A 11 -9.49 -8.42 -1.28
N THR A 12 -10.66 -8.71 -0.73
CA THR A 12 -10.89 -8.63 0.72
C THR A 12 -9.95 -9.56 1.49
N SER A 13 -9.68 -10.76 0.95
CA SER A 13 -8.71 -11.68 1.53
C SER A 13 -7.28 -11.13 1.49
N LEU A 14 -6.87 -10.55 0.36
CA LEU A 14 -5.53 -9.95 0.21
C LEU A 14 -5.32 -8.76 1.15
N ILE A 15 -6.36 -7.94 1.36
CA ILE A 15 -6.31 -6.82 2.31
C ILE A 15 -6.08 -7.35 3.74
N LYS A 16 -6.82 -8.37 4.16
CA LYS A 16 -6.65 -8.99 5.47
C LYS A 16 -5.28 -9.63 5.64
N GLU A 17 -4.75 -10.26 4.58
CA GLU A 17 -3.40 -10.81 4.60
C GLU A 17 -2.35 -9.70 4.79
N ASN A 18 -2.52 -8.56 4.10
CA ASN A 18 -1.62 -7.42 4.25
C ASN A 18 -1.68 -6.79 5.65
N GLU A 19 -2.84 -6.78 6.32
CA GLU A 19 -2.96 -6.35 7.71
C GLU A 19 -2.10 -7.24 8.64
N VAL A 20 -2.17 -8.56 8.46
CA VAL A 20 -1.35 -9.51 9.22
C VAL A 20 0.14 -9.35 8.92
N ILE A 21 0.51 -9.18 7.65
CA ILE A 21 1.90 -8.92 7.24
C ILE A 21 2.43 -7.64 7.89
N TYR A 22 1.64 -6.57 7.86
CA TYR A 22 2.01 -5.30 8.47
C TYR A 22 2.28 -5.46 9.98
N GLU A 23 1.42 -6.16 10.71
CA GLU A 23 1.63 -6.45 12.13
C GLU A 23 2.92 -7.24 12.40
N ARG A 24 3.22 -8.25 11.57
CA ARG A 24 4.48 -9.03 11.67
C ARG A 24 5.70 -8.15 11.42
N ARG A 25 5.66 -7.28 10.41
CA ARG A 25 6.73 -6.33 10.10
C ARG A 25 6.97 -5.36 11.27
N GLN A 26 5.90 -4.82 11.86
CA GLN A 26 5.98 -3.95 13.03
C GLN A 26 6.60 -4.66 14.24
N TYR A 27 6.22 -5.92 14.49
CA TYR A 27 6.81 -6.72 15.55
C TYR A 27 8.31 -6.94 15.32
N PHE A 28 8.69 -7.33 14.11
CA PHE A 28 10.09 -7.57 13.77
C PHE A 28 10.96 -6.32 13.92
N GLN A 29 10.46 -5.15 13.49
CA GLN A 29 11.17 -3.88 13.66
C GLN A 29 11.40 -3.53 15.13
N LYS A 30 10.37 -3.69 15.98
CA LYS A 30 10.51 -3.51 17.43
C LYS A 30 11.53 -4.48 18.02
N TYR A 31 11.53 -5.73 17.56
CA TYR A 31 12.51 -6.73 17.99
C TYR A 31 13.94 -6.31 17.61
N CYS A 32 14.18 -5.93 16.36
CA CYS A 32 15.50 -5.49 15.89
C CYS A 32 15.99 -4.24 16.62
N LEU A 33 15.11 -3.26 16.84
CA LEU A 33 15.46 -2.05 17.55
C LEU A 33 15.80 -2.34 19.01
N ASN A 34 14.94 -3.09 19.73
CA ASN A 34 15.07 -3.29 21.16
C ASN A 34 16.12 -4.35 21.54
N THR A 35 16.32 -5.36 20.69
CA THR A 35 17.20 -6.50 21.00
C THR A 35 18.57 -6.33 20.35
N LEU A 36 18.62 -5.84 19.11
CA LEU A 36 19.85 -5.76 18.33
C LEU A 36 20.42 -4.32 18.26
N GLY A 37 19.62 -3.33 18.67
CA GLY A 37 19.96 -1.90 18.54
C GLY A 37 19.96 -1.43 17.08
N ILE A 38 19.19 -2.10 16.21
CA ILE A 38 19.16 -1.84 14.77
C ILE A 38 17.80 -1.25 14.41
N GLY A 39 17.80 -0.01 13.92
CA GLY A 39 16.62 0.57 13.30
C GLY A 39 16.45 0.03 11.88
N ILE A 40 15.33 -0.64 11.63
CA ILE A 40 14.94 -1.07 10.27
C ILE A 40 13.83 -0.12 9.79
N PRO A 41 14.02 0.58 8.67
CA PRO A 41 13.01 1.47 8.11
C PRO A 41 11.74 0.73 7.67
N ILE A 42 10.59 1.42 7.78
CA ILE A 42 9.32 1.02 7.14
C ILE A 42 9.25 1.75 5.81
N TYR A 43 9.33 1.03 4.70
CA TYR A 43 9.14 1.63 3.39
C TYR A 43 7.73 1.41 2.85
N ASN A 44 7.28 2.37 2.04
CA ASN A 44 5.90 2.49 1.58
C ASN A 44 5.61 1.57 0.39
N PHE A 45 4.33 1.24 0.23
CA PHE A 45 3.57 0.60 -0.86
C PHE A 45 4.21 0.28 -2.25
N TYR A 46 5.22 1.02 -2.71
CA TYR A 46 5.94 0.80 -3.99
C TYR A 46 7.46 0.62 -3.86
N ASP A 47 8.06 0.82 -2.69
CA ASP A 47 9.51 0.86 -2.54
C ASP A 47 10.13 -0.53 -2.74
N TYR A 48 10.67 -0.73 -3.94
CA TYR A 48 11.59 -1.82 -4.26
C TYR A 48 12.96 -1.67 -3.56
N ASP A 49 13.18 -0.57 -2.84
CA ASP A 49 14.42 -0.23 -2.15
C ASP A 49 14.71 -1.13 -0.93
N GLU A 50 13.74 -1.92 -0.42
CA GLU A 50 14.01 -2.91 0.64
C GLU A 50 14.91 -4.07 0.18
N LEU A 51 14.90 -4.46 -1.10
CA LEU A 51 15.87 -5.41 -1.65
C LEU A 51 17.28 -4.82 -1.70
N ILE A 52 17.38 -3.52 -1.91
CA ILE A 52 18.66 -2.79 -1.87
C ILE A 52 19.12 -2.69 -0.41
N HIS A 53 18.22 -2.44 0.54
CA HIS A 53 18.52 -2.46 1.97
C HIS A 53 18.97 -3.84 2.46
N TYR A 54 18.33 -4.95 2.05
CA TYR A 54 18.81 -6.30 2.36
C TYR A 54 20.25 -6.50 1.90
N ARG A 55 20.56 -6.16 0.64
CA ARG A 55 21.93 -6.24 0.11
C ARG A 55 22.90 -5.32 0.84
N GLN A 56 22.47 -4.12 1.25
CA GLN A 56 23.31 -3.19 2.02
C GLN A 56 23.59 -3.73 3.43
N VAL A 57 22.58 -4.28 4.10
CA VAL A 57 22.68 -4.91 5.42
C VAL A 57 23.55 -6.18 5.36
N GLU A 58 23.44 -6.96 4.28
CA GLU A 58 24.29 -8.13 4.04
C GLU A 58 25.76 -7.74 3.79
N ASN A 59 25.99 -6.62 3.11
CA ASN A 59 27.33 -6.09 2.84
C ASN A 59 27.93 -5.28 4.01
N ASP A 60 27.13 -4.83 4.98
CA ASP A 60 27.62 -4.20 6.22
C ASP A 60 28.00 -5.28 7.24
N SER A 61 29.30 -5.56 7.35
CA SER A 61 29.83 -6.62 8.22
C SER A 61 29.50 -6.47 9.72
N THR A 62 29.09 -5.28 10.19
CA THR A 62 28.79 -5.03 11.61
C THR A 62 27.34 -5.36 11.92
N ILE A 63 26.42 -4.93 11.04
CA ILE A 63 25.00 -5.22 11.14
C ILE A 63 24.77 -6.70 10.77
N TYR A 64 25.37 -7.19 9.69
CA TYR A 64 25.29 -8.59 9.27
C TYR A 64 25.72 -9.56 10.38
N LYS A 65 26.84 -9.30 11.09
CA LYS A 65 27.28 -10.17 12.21
C LYS A 65 26.26 -10.26 13.35
N LYS A 66 25.50 -9.18 13.62
CA LYS A 66 24.42 -9.20 14.62
C LYS A 66 23.18 -9.94 14.11
N ILE A 67 22.99 -10.00 12.80
CA ILE A 67 21.85 -10.59 12.11
C ILE A 67 22.05 -12.09 11.81
N VAL A 68 23.29 -12.55 11.59
CA VAL A 68 23.60 -13.95 11.24
C VAL A 68 23.03 -14.95 12.27
N GLY A 69 22.88 -14.55 13.54
CA GLY A 69 22.24 -15.37 14.57
C GLY A 69 20.72 -15.58 14.38
N ASP A 70 20.05 -14.71 13.62
CA ASP A 70 18.59 -14.69 13.43
C ASP A 70 18.21 -14.63 11.93
N ARG A 71 19.08 -15.10 11.04
CA ARG A 71 18.92 -15.05 9.57
C ARG A 71 17.52 -15.45 9.08
N GLN A 72 16.93 -16.49 9.64
CA GLN A 72 15.57 -16.95 9.28
C GLN A 72 14.50 -15.88 9.51
N LYS A 73 14.58 -15.12 10.63
CA LYS A 73 13.62 -14.05 10.91
C LYS A 73 13.78 -12.89 9.92
N PHE A 74 15.01 -12.61 9.49
CA PHE A 74 15.28 -11.62 8.47
C PHE A 74 14.74 -12.06 7.11
N GLU A 75 15.00 -13.30 6.69
CA GLU A 75 14.44 -13.86 5.44
C GLU A 75 12.90 -13.75 5.44
N LEU A 76 12.24 -14.15 6.53
CA LEU A 76 10.79 -14.01 6.69
C LEU A 76 10.31 -12.56 6.59
N TYR A 77 11.03 -11.60 7.17
CA TYR A 77 10.68 -10.17 7.08
C TYR A 77 10.69 -9.68 5.62
N TYR A 78 11.68 -10.10 4.83
CA TYR A 78 11.75 -9.72 3.41
C TYR A 78 10.74 -10.48 2.54
N GLU A 79 10.45 -11.73 2.85
CA GLU A 79 9.35 -12.46 2.22
C GLU A 79 8.00 -11.77 2.46
N ASP A 80 7.76 -11.31 3.69
CA ASP A 80 6.58 -10.53 4.06
C ASP A 80 6.44 -9.25 3.21
N ILE A 81 7.54 -8.51 3.05
CA ILE A 81 7.59 -7.33 2.18
C ILE A 81 7.21 -7.69 0.73
N HIS A 82 7.82 -8.74 0.19
CA HIS A 82 7.56 -9.17 -1.18
C HIS A 82 6.10 -9.55 -1.38
N GLN A 83 5.52 -10.27 -0.41
CA GLN A 83 4.12 -10.68 -0.44
C GLN A 83 3.19 -9.47 -0.35
N GLU A 84 3.46 -8.51 0.53
CA GLU A 84 2.67 -7.29 0.65
C GLU A 84 2.64 -6.49 -0.65
N ILE A 85 3.81 -6.28 -1.27
CA ILE A 85 3.94 -5.59 -2.57
C ILE A 85 3.18 -6.34 -3.66
N TYR A 86 3.29 -7.67 -3.70
CA TYR A 86 2.58 -8.49 -4.67
C TYR A 86 1.06 -8.36 -4.50
N ASN A 87 0.57 -8.46 -3.27
CA ASN A 87 -0.83 -8.30 -2.92
C ASN A 87 -1.34 -6.92 -3.30
N ASN A 88 -0.60 -5.86 -2.97
CA ASN A 88 -0.92 -4.47 -3.32
C ASN A 88 -1.06 -4.28 -4.83
N LYS A 89 -0.09 -4.79 -5.62
CA LYS A 89 -0.14 -4.75 -7.09
C LYS A 89 -1.37 -5.47 -7.64
N LYS A 90 -1.72 -6.62 -7.06
CA LYS A 90 -2.88 -7.40 -7.48
C LYS A 90 -4.20 -6.67 -7.18
N ILE A 91 -4.35 -6.14 -5.96
CA ILE A 91 -5.51 -5.33 -5.56
C ILE A 91 -5.69 -4.16 -6.53
N ILE A 92 -4.62 -3.38 -6.76
CA ILE A 92 -4.66 -2.21 -7.65
C ILE A 92 -5.08 -2.61 -9.06
N ASN A 93 -4.45 -3.63 -9.63
CA ASN A 93 -4.72 -4.04 -11.00
C ASN A 93 -6.17 -4.50 -11.20
N THR A 94 -6.75 -5.15 -10.19
CA THR A 94 -8.14 -5.61 -10.24
C THR A 94 -9.12 -4.44 -10.15
N VAL A 95 -8.91 -3.48 -9.25
CA VAL A 95 -9.91 -2.42 -8.98
C VAL A 95 -9.76 -1.15 -9.82
N LYS A 96 -8.57 -0.88 -10.38
CA LYS A 96 -8.25 0.41 -11.02
C LYS A 96 -9.24 0.82 -12.11
N ASN A 97 -9.65 -0.11 -12.96
CA ASN A 97 -10.49 0.20 -14.10
C ASN A 97 -11.91 0.57 -13.66
N ASP A 98 -12.42 -0.10 -12.64
CA ASP A 98 -13.79 0.14 -12.16
C ASP A 98 -13.86 1.44 -11.36
N ILE A 99 -12.83 1.76 -10.57
CA ILE A 99 -12.70 3.08 -9.93
C ILE A 99 -12.62 4.19 -10.99
N LEU A 100 -11.79 4.01 -12.03
CA LEU A 100 -11.68 4.98 -13.13
C LEU A 100 -13.00 5.19 -13.87
N LEU A 101 -13.74 4.10 -14.15
CA LEU A 101 -15.05 4.17 -14.79
C LEU A 101 -16.06 4.92 -13.92
N TYR A 102 -16.07 4.65 -12.61
CA TYR A 102 -16.92 5.34 -11.66
C TYR A 102 -16.62 6.84 -11.63
N ILE A 103 -15.35 7.20 -11.47
CA ILE A 103 -14.86 8.57 -11.37
C ILE A 103 -15.18 9.35 -12.66
N LYS A 104 -14.99 8.78 -13.85
CA LYS A 104 -15.15 9.47 -15.15
C LYS A 104 -16.50 10.20 -15.33
N SER A 105 -17.56 9.75 -14.65
CA SER A 105 -18.90 10.35 -14.73
C SER A 105 -19.17 11.48 -13.72
N LYS A 106 -18.21 11.80 -12.86
CA LYS A 106 -18.36 12.74 -11.74
C LYS A 106 -17.69 14.08 -12.04
N SER A 107 -18.18 15.16 -11.44
CA SER A 107 -17.49 16.46 -11.47
C SER A 107 -16.52 16.62 -10.30
N ILE A 108 -16.93 16.13 -9.13
CA ILE A 108 -16.18 16.12 -7.87
C ILE A 108 -16.31 14.73 -7.25
N ILE A 109 -15.22 14.23 -6.68
CA ILE A 109 -15.17 12.95 -5.98
C ILE A 109 -14.42 13.04 -4.65
N SER A 110 -14.80 12.20 -3.69
CA SER A 110 -14.15 12.00 -2.39
C SER A 110 -14.00 10.51 -2.12
N VAL A 111 -13.16 10.17 -1.13
CA VAL A 111 -13.00 8.79 -0.66
C VAL A 111 -14.34 8.17 -0.27
N ASP A 112 -15.12 8.88 0.55
CA ASP A 112 -16.44 8.42 1.00
C ASP A 112 -17.41 8.15 -0.15
N GLN A 113 -17.40 8.99 -1.19
CA GLN A 113 -18.25 8.80 -2.35
C GLN A 113 -17.85 7.57 -3.17
N ILE A 114 -16.56 7.22 -3.22
CA ILE A 114 -16.10 5.99 -3.88
C ILE A 114 -16.49 4.76 -3.05
N LYS A 115 -16.29 4.81 -1.73
CA LYS A 115 -16.64 3.68 -0.86
C LYS A 115 -18.13 3.36 -0.91
N LYS A 116 -18.99 4.38 -0.90
CA LYS A 116 -20.46 4.21 -1.01
C LYS A 116 -20.95 3.72 -2.37
N SER A 117 -20.10 3.64 -3.39
CA SER A 117 -20.51 3.30 -4.76
C SER A 117 -20.13 1.88 -5.20
N ASN A 118 -19.93 0.95 -4.26
CA ASN A 118 -19.48 -0.45 -4.43
C ASN A 118 -17.98 -0.71 -4.19
N PHE A 119 -17.28 0.17 -3.46
CA PHE A 119 -15.87 -0.03 -3.07
C PHE A 119 -15.68 0.05 -1.55
N ASP A 120 -16.72 -0.29 -0.78
CA ASP A 120 -16.70 -0.29 0.68
C ASP A 120 -15.71 -1.29 1.27
N PHE A 121 -15.48 -2.41 0.56
CA PHE A 121 -14.48 -3.42 0.87
C PHE A 121 -13.03 -2.92 0.78
N LEU A 122 -12.77 -1.80 0.10
CA LEU A 122 -11.44 -1.18 0.09
C LEU A 122 -11.21 -0.36 1.36
N THR A 123 -10.00 -0.44 1.89
CA THR A 123 -9.56 0.51 2.93
C THR A 123 -9.43 1.92 2.33
N ASN A 124 -9.56 2.95 3.16
CA ASN A 124 -9.41 4.34 2.70
C ASN A 124 -8.06 4.56 2.01
N PHE A 125 -7.02 3.92 2.53
CA PHE A 125 -5.67 3.95 1.99
C PHE A 125 -5.60 3.62 0.49
N TYR A 126 -6.25 2.54 0.02
CA TYR A 126 -6.21 2.21 -1.41
C TYR A 126 -6.94 3.27 -2.25
N VAL A 127 -8.08 3.76 -1.77
CA VAL A 127 -8.87 4.78 -2.49
C VAL A 127 -8.11 6.10 -2.56
N GLU A 128 -7.51 6.53 -1.46
CA GLU A 128 -6.65 7.71 -1.38
C GLU A 128 -5.45 7.57 -2.30
N PHE A 129 -4.77 6.42 -2.26
CA PHE A 129 -3.66 6.12 -3.16
C PHE A 129 -4.06 6.30 -4.62
N PHE A 130 -5.21 5.76 -5.04
CA PHE A 130 -5.70 5.93 -6.41
C PHE A 130 -5.94 7.39 -6.79
N LEU A 131 -6.59 8.15 -5.90
CA LEU A 131 -6.89 9.55 -6.15
C LEU A 131 -5.61 10.41 -6.23
N GLU A 132 -4.63 10.13 -5.38
CA GLU A 132 -3.32 10.77 -5.40
C GLU A 132 -2.54 10.44 -6.68
N GLU A 133 -2.54 9.20 -7.15
CA GLU A 133 -1.90 8.85 -8.43
C GLU A 133 -2.56 9.57 -9.61
N LEU A 134 -3.88 9.67 -9.63
CA LEU A 134 -4.59 10.41 -10.67
C LEU A 134 -4.32 11.92 -10.58
N HIS A 135 -4.15 12.46 -9.38
CA HIS A 135 -3.74 13.85 -9.18
C HIS A 135 -2.31 14.09 -9.69
N LYS A 136 -1.35 13.21 -9.39
CA LYS A 136 0.03 13.28 -9.92
C LYS A 136 0.10 13.17 -11.43
N MET A 137 -0.81 12.41 -12.05
CA MET A 137 -0.98 12.34 -13.51
C MET A 137 -1.74 13.55 -14.09
N GLU A 138 -1.97 14.59 -13.29
CA GLU A 138 -2.69 15.81 -13.65
C GLU A 138 -4.14 15.59 -14.12
N LYS A 139 -4.75 14.44 -13.81
CA LYS A 139 -6.14 14.13 -14.20
C LYS A 139 -7.16 14.70 -13.22
N LEU A 140 -6.74 14.97 -11.99
CA LEU A 140 -7.57 15.51 -10.90
C LEU A 140 -6.91 16.73 -10.28
N ASP A 141 -7.72 17.69 -9.84
CA ASP A 141 -7.32 18.78 -8.96
C ASP A 141 -7.72 18.43 -7.52
N LYS A 142 -6.73 18.41 -6.62
CA LYS A 142 -6.96 18.20 -5.19
C LYS A 142 -7.46 19.50 -4.55
N ILE A 143 -8.58 19.44 -3.83
CA ILE A 143 -9.21 20.57 -3.16
C ILE A 143 -9.35 20.23 -1.68
N ASN A 144 -8.70 21.02 -0.83
CA ASN A 144 -8.83 20.92 0.62
C ASN A 144 -10.01 21.78 1.07
N ILE A 145 -11.07 21.15 1.57
CA ILE A 145 -12.27 21.83 2.10
C ILE A 145 -12.05 22.19 3.57
N SER A 146 -11.40 21.31 4.32
CA SER A 146 -10.99 21.52 5.72
C SER A 146 -9.74 20.67 6.02
N ASN A 147 -9.22 20.74 7.25
CA ASN A 147 -8.03 19.98 7.65
C ASN A 147 -8.12 18.47 7.37
N ASP A 148 -9.34 17.91 7.46
CA ASP A 148 -9.56 16.47 7.30
C ASP A 148 -10.41 16.11 6.08
N GLN A 149 -10.87 17.12 5.31
CA GLN A 149 -11.77 16.91 4.19
C GLN A 149 -11.12 17.31 2.88
N VAL A 150 -10.75 16.29 2.10
CA VAL A 150 -10.20 16.42 0.76
C VAL A 150 -11.21 15.93 -0.26
N VAL A 151 -11.41 16.70 -1.32
CA VAL A 151 -12.13 16.27 -2.52
C VAL A 151 -11.26 16.48 -3.75
N TYR A 152 -11.59 15.78 -4.83
CA TYR A 152 -10.88 15.83 -6.08
C TYR A 152 -11.84 16.25 -7.18
N LYS A 153 -11.50 17.32 -7.91
CA LYS A 153 -12.25 17.75 -9.09
C LYS A 153 -11.64 17.12 -10.33
N ILE A 154 -12.49 16.62 -11.22
CA ILE A 154 -12.01 16.03 -12.48
C ILE A 154 -11.66 17.15 -13.46
N LYS A 155 -10.46 17.09 -14.02
CA LYS A 155 -10.10 18.02 -15.10
C LYS A 155 -10.89 17.68 -16.37
N PRO A 156 -11.45 18.67 -17.07
CA PRO A 156 -12.01 18.44 -18.39
C PRO A 156 -10.94 17.81 -19.29
N LYS A 157 -11.36 16.86 -20.14
CA LYS A 157 -10.47 16.34 -21.18
C LYS A 157 -10.27 17.44 -22.21
N ASP A 158 -9.02 17.83 -22.42
CA ASP A 158 -8.61 18.52 -23.66
C ASP A 158 -8.88 17.61 -24.87
#